data_AF-A0A962YKL8-F1
#
_entry.id   AF-A0A962YKL8-F1
#
_cell.length_a   1.000
_cell.length_b   1.000
_cell.length_c   1.000
_cell.angle_alpha   90.00
_cell.angle_beta   90.00
_cell.angle_gamma   90.00
#
_symmetry.space_group_name_H-M   'P 1'
#
loop_
_entity.id
_entity.type
_entity.pdbx_description
1 polymer ?
#
loop_
_entity_poly.entity_id
_entity_poly.type
_entity_poly.pdbx_seq_one_letter_code
_entity_poly.pdbx_strand_id
1 'polypeptide(L)'
;MQRISASVSPEGSLEVLSQMEVRTLLDTSARGLYRLFRSCALAVLNSGSHTDDAREIFNTYRDFGINLMQRNQGIKLRLENAPAAAFVDGKMIQGIREHLFAVLRDIIYTHNEIQGDPTLDLSKSEHMTSAVFHILRNARVLRPSVDPNIVVCWGGHS
;
A
#
# COMPACT_ATOMS: atom_id res chain seq x y z
N MET A 1 -21.79 10.22 -1.84
CA MET A 1 -21.20 9.09 -1.10
C MET A 1 -20.85 9.53 0.31
N GLN A 2 -21.10 8.68 1.31
CA GLN A 2 -20.69 8.95 2.69
C GLN A 2 -19.17 8.86 2.83
N ARG A 3 -18.61 9.73 3.68
CA ARG A 3 -17.19 9.83 3.98
C ARG A 3 -16.98 9.61 5.47
N ILE A 4 -15.86 9.01 5.84
CA ILE A 4 -15.50 8.74 7.23
C ILE A 4 -14.03 9.07 7.49
N SER A 5 -13.74 9.60 8.68
CA SER A 5 -12.38 9.80 9.16
C SER A 5 -12.09 8.79 10.26
N ALA A 6 -10.95 8.11 10.17
CA ALA A 6 -10.62 7.00 11.05
C ALA A 6 -9.11 6.91 11.31
N SER A 7 -8.73 6.25 12.40
CA SER A 7 -7.34 5.87 12.67
C SER A 7 -7.22 4.36 12.64
N VAL A 8 -6.27 3.86 11.85
CA VAL A 8 -6.12 2.44 11.56
C VAL A 8 -4.69 2.03 11.91
N SER A 9 -4.56 0.96 12.69
CA SER A 9 -3.26 0.33 13.01
C SER A 9 -3.02 -0.88 12.11
N PRO A 10 -1.75 -1.22 11.82
CA PRO A 10 -1.42 -2.49 11.18
C PRO A 10 -1.83 -3.67 12.09
N GLU A 11 -2.00 -4.83 11.47
CA GLU A 11 -2.12 -6.10 12.17
C GLU A 11 -0.88 -6.94 11.89
N GLY A 12 -0.21 -7.41 12.96
CA GLY A 12 1.06 -8.12 12.84
C GLY A 12 2.25 -7.22 12.51
N SER A 13 3.28 -7.79 11.90
CA SER A 13 4.68 -7.32 11.93
C SER A 13 5.05 -6.08 11.07
N LEU A 14 4.12 -5.18 10.78
CA LEU A 14 4.42 -3.85 10.21
C LEU A 14 4.56 -2.81 11.32
N GLU A 15 5.28 -3.17 12.38
CA GLU A 15 5.23 -2.46 13.66
C GLU A 15 6.24 -1.32 13.76
N VAL A 16 7.25 -1.26 12.88
CA VAL A 16 8.33 -0.28 13.03
C VAL A 16 8.78 0.26 11.68
N LEU A 17 8.64 1.57 11.51
CA LEU A 17 9.30 2.35 10.47
C LEU A 17 10.30 3.31 11.13
N SER A 18 11.45 3.48 10.48
CA SER A 18 12.43 4.50 10.84
C SER A 18 11.90 5.91 10.55
N GLN A 19 12.44 6.91 11.24
CA GLN A 19 12.10 8.32 10.99
C GLN A 19 12.35 8.76 9.54
N MET A 20 13.35 8.16 8.87
CA MET A 20 13.65 8.47 7.48
C MET A 20 12.56 7.95 6.54
N GLU A 21 12.12 6.71 6.72
CA GLU A 21 11.02 6.12 5.93
C GLU A 21 9.73 6.92 6.09
N VAL A 22 9.42 7.35 7.32
CA VAL A 22 8.28 8.22 7.60
C VAL A 22 8.40 9.54 6.85
N ARG A 23 9.57 10.19 6.85
CA ARG A 23 9.78 11.46 6.14
C ARG A 23 9.64 11.30 4.62
N THR A 24 10.20 10.24 4.04
CA THR A 24 10.09 9.97 2.60
C THR A 24 8.63 9.76 2.17
N LEU A 25 7.83 9.09 3.00
CA LEU A 25 6.40 8.90 2.73
C LEU A 25 5.56 10.16 2.87
N LEU A 26 5.87 10.98 3.87
CA LEU A 26 5.17 12.23 4.13
C LEU A 26 5.61 13.37 3.20
N ASP A 27 6.66 13.15 2.38
CA ASP A 27 7.09 14.14 1.42
C ASP A 27 6.01 14.34 0.34
N THR A 28 5.39 15.53 0.36
CA THR A 28 4.39 15.97 -0.61
C THR A 28 5.00 16.66 -1.82
N SER A 29 6.34 16.75 -1.91
CA SER A 29 7.04 17.28 -3.07
C SER A 29 6.76 16.45 -4.32
N ALA A 30 7.08 16.98 -5.50
CA ALA A 30 6.94 16.24 -6.75
C ALA A 30 7.78 14.95 -6.81
N ARG A 31 8.78 14.81 -5.94
CA ARG A 31 9.64 13.62 -5.83
C ARG A 31 9.24 12.69 -4.68
N GLY A 32 8.31 13.12 -3.82
CA GLY A 32 7.90 12.36 -2.66
C GLY A 32 6.86 11.27 -2.97
N LEU A 33 6.78 10.27 -2.10
CA LEU A 33 5.92 9.10 -2.31
C LEU A 33 4.46 9.33 -1.93
N TYR A 34 4.13 10.48 -1.34
CA TYR A 34 2.81 10.75 -0.79
C TYR A 34 1.69 10.58 -1.81
N ARG A 35 1.84 11.14 -3.02
CA ARG A 35 0.78 11.09 -4.05
C ARG A 35 0.53 9.66 -4.54
N LEU A 36 1.58 8.87 -4.69
CA LEU A 36 1.49 7.45 -5.06
C LEU A 36 0.80 6.68 -3.93
N PHE A 37 1.27 6.84 -2.70
CA PHE A 37 0.70 6.18 -1.53
C PHE A 37 -0.78 6.53 -1.34
N ARG A 38 -1.14 7.80 -1.41
CA ARG A 38 -2.53 8.28 -1.36
C ARG A 38 -3.39 7.64 -2.45
N SER A 39 -2.88 7.56 -3.68
CA SER A 39 -3.66 7.04 -4.80
C SER A 39 -3.89 5.53 -4.69
N CYS A 40 -2.86 4.76 -4.32
CA CYS A 40 -2.97 3.33 -4.07
C CYS A 40 -3.87 3.03 -2.86
N ALA A 41 -3.75 3.79 -1.78
CA ALA A 41 -4.62 3.66 -0.61
C ALA A 41 -6.09 3.92 -0.97
N LEU A 42 -6.38 4.96 -1.76
CA LEU A 42 -7.75 5.26 -2.19
C LEU A 42 -8.33 4.15 -3.07
N ALA A 43 -7.51 3.56 -3.96
CA ALA A 43 -7.92 2.42 -4.77
C ALA A 43 -8.29 1.22 -3.88
N VAL A 44 -7.45 0.90 -2.89
CA VAL A 44 -7.73 -0.18 -1.92
C VAL A 44 -9.03 0.08 -1.14
N LEU A 45 -9.26 1.31 -0.68
CA LEU A 45 -10.48 1.67 0.06
C LEU A 45 -11.76 1.62 -0.79
N ASN A 46 -11.65 1.63 -2.12
CA ASN A 46 -12.77 1.47 -3.04
C ASN A 46 -12.87 0.05 -3.63
N SER A 47 -12.13 -0.93 -3.08
CA SER A 47 -12.27 -2.32 -3.49
C SER A 47 -13.70 -2.80 -3.26
N GLY A 48 -14.37 -3.27 -4.31
CA GLY A 48 -15.80 -3.65 -4.27
C GLY A 48 -16.78 -2.54 -4.63
N SER A 49 -16.29 -1.38 -5.09
CA SER A 49 -17.15 -0.38 -5.75
C SER A 49 -17.78 -0.94 -7.02
N HIS A 50 -19.00 -0.51 -7.33
CA HIS A 50 -19.70 -0.86 -8.57
C HIS A 50 -19.34 0.05 -9.76
N THR A 51 -18.45 1.04 -9.58
CA THR A 51 -17.95 1.86 -10.69
C THR A 51 -16.65 1.28 -11.23
N ASP A 52 -16.60 1.11 -12.56
CA ASP A 52 -15.39 0.72 -13.29
C ASP A 52 -14.56 1.95 -13.75
N ASP A 53 -15.06 3.17 -13.53
CA ASP A 53 -14.32 4.40 -13.88
C ASP A 53 -13.46 4.89 -12.70
N ALA A 54 -12.15 4.59 -12.78
CA ALA A 54 -11.18 5.08 -11.81
C ALA A 54 -11.18 6.62 -11.69
N ARG A 55 -11.41 7.36 -12.78
CA ARG A 55 -11.43 8.83 -12.76
C ARG A 55 -12.59 9.34 -11.92
N GLU A 56 -13.74 8.69 -12.00
CA GLU A 56 -14.90 9.02 -11.17
C GLU A 56 -14.56 8.85 -9.67
N ILE A 57 -13.91 7.76 -9.30
CA ILE A 57 -13.48 7.50 -7.91
C ILE A 57 -12.54 8.62 -7.44
N PHE A 58 -11.49 8.93 -8.21
CA PHE A 58 -10.54 9.98 -7.85
C PHE A 58 -11.18 11.38 -7.82
N ASN A 59 -12.21 11.62 -8.62
CA ASN A 59 -12.97 12.88 -8.61
C ASN A 59 -13.91 12.99 -7.41
N THR A 60 -14.60 11.92 -7.05
CA THR A 60 -15.51 11.88 -5.89
C THR A 60 -14.76 12.04 -4.57
N TYR A 61 -13.56 11.47 -4.48
CA TYR A 61 -12.70 11.50 -3.29
C TYR A 61 -11.45 12.39 -3.49
N ARG A 62 -11.59 13.54 -4.15
CA ARG A 62 -10.52 14.55 -4.28
C ARG A 62 -10.01 15.05 -2.93
N ASP A 63 -10.89 15.09 -1.93
CA ASP A 63 -10.64 15.53 -0.56
C ASP A 63 -10.14 14.43 0.37
N PHE A 64 -9.94 13.20 -0.13
CA PHE A 64 -9.34 12.11 0.64
C PHE A 64 -7.91 12.48 1.08
N GLY A 65 -7.64 12.33 2.37
CA GLY A 65 -6.33 12.49 2.97
C GLY A 65 -5.90 11.22 3.70
N ILE A 66 -4.61 10.92 3.66
CA ILE A 66 -3.99 9.85 4.44
C ILE A 66 -2.71 10.37 5.05
N ASN A 67 -2.50 10.17 6.35
CA ASN A 67 -1.33 10.65 7.07
C ASN A 67 -0.77 9.55 7.96
N LEU A 68 0.55 9.42 8.00
CA LEU A 68 1.22 8.47 8.88
C LEU A 68 1.52 9.12 10.24
N MET A 69 1.10 8.47 11.30
CA MET A 69 1.29 8.89 12.69
C MET A 69 2.18 7.88 13.39
N GLN A 70 3.31 8.35 13.92
CA GLN A 70 4.16 7.49 14.74
C GLN A 70 3.73 7.56 16.21
N ARG A 71 3.77 6.40 16.87
CA ARG A 71 3.44 6.20 18.28
C ARG A 71 4.49 5.28 18.90
N ASN A 72 4.53 5.23 20.23
CA ASN A 72 5.49 4.40 20.98
C ASN A 72 5.36 2.89 20.65
N GLN A 73 4.21 2.46 20.16
CA GLN A 73 3.89 1.07 19.80
C GLN A 73 3.86 0.84 18.28
N GLY A 74 4.47 1.73 17.49
CA GLY A 74 4.57 1.60 16.04
C GLY A 74 3.81 2.68 15.26
N ILE A 75 3.38 2.32 14.04
CA ILE A 75 2.75 3.25 13.11
C ILE A 75 1.21 3.17 13.16
N LYS A 76 0.55 4.29 12.89
CA LYS A 76 -0.89 4.38 12.62
C LYS A 76 -1.12 5.19 11.35
N LEU A 77 -2.14 4.83 10.58
CA LEU A 77 -2.61 5.62 9.46
C LEU A 77 -3.86 6.39 9.90
N ARG A 78 -3.82 7.71 9.75
CA ARG A 78 -4.98 8.59 9.89
C ARG A 78 -5.58 8.81 8.51
N LEU A 79 -6.83 8.42 8.36
CA LEU A 79 -7.62 8.58 7.15
C LEU A 79 -8.58 9.75 7.35
N GLU A 80 -8.67 10.60 6.34
CA GLU A 80 -9.56 11.76 6.28
C GLU A 80 -10.41 11.63 5.03
N ASN A 81 -11.73 11.80 5.17
CA ASN A 81 -12.67 11.74 4.04
C ASN A 81 -12.60 10.43 3.24
N ALA A 82 -12.33 9.31 3.91
CA ALA A 82 -12.25 7.99 3.28
C ALA A 82 -13.63 7.46 2.84
N PRO A 83 -13.70 6.58 1.83
CA PRO A 83 -14.93 5.88 1.47
C PRO A 83 -15.54 5.14 2.66
N ALA A 84 -16.78 5.47 3.03
CA ALA A 84 -17.47 4.80 4.13
C ALA A 84 -17.71 3.31 3.88
N ALA A 85 -17.80 2.90 2.60
CA ALA A 85 -17.97 1.50 2.20
C ALA A 85 -16.81 0.58 2.64
N ALA A 86 -15.64 1.13 2.95
CA ALA A 86 -14.52 0.37 3.50
C ALA A 86 -14.70 -0.04 4.98
N PHE A 87 -15.81 0.37 5.62
CA PHE A 87 -16.08 0.22 7.03
C PHE A 87 -17.44 -0.45 7.27
N VAL A 88 -17.51 -1.26 8.33
CA VAL A 88 -18.75 -1.86 8.88
C VAL A 88 -18.80 -1.47 10.36
N ASP A 89 -19.88 -0.80 10.78
CA ASP A 89 -20.06 -0.29 12.15
C ASP A 89 -18.86 0.52 12.68
N GLY A 90 -18.28 1.36 11.80
CA GLY A 90 -17.14 2.20 12.12
C GLY A 90 -15.79 1.46 12.20
N LYS A 91 -15.76 0.15 11.97
CA LYS A 91 -14.53 -0.66 11.90
C LYS A 91 -14.17 -0.95 10.45
N MET A 92 -12.91 -0.74 10.09
CA MET A 92 -12.43 -1.05 8.74
C MET A 92 -12.50 -2.55 8.48
N ILE A 93 -12.96 -2.94 7.28
CA ILE A 93 -12.96 -4.34 6.82
C ILE A 93 -11.53 -4.88 6.88
N GLN A 94 -11.34 -6.07 7.46
CA GLN A 94 -10.02 -6.64 7.73
C GLN A 94 -9.15 -6.74 6.47
N GLY A 95 -9.67 -7.30 5.37
CA GLY A 95 -8.89 -7.43 4.13
C GLY A 95 -8.48 -6.09 3.52
N ILE A 96 -9.34 -5.06 3.60
CA ILE A 96 -9.00 -3.70 3.15
C ILE A 96 -7.85 -3.14 3.99
N ARG A 97 -7.90 -3.34 5.31
CA ARG A 97 -6.83 -2.93 6.21
C ARG A 97 -5.51 -3.64 5.91
N GLU A 98 -5.54 -4.96 5.70
CA GLU A 98 -4.36 -5.74 5.32
C GLU A 98 -3.74 -5.22 4.01
N HIS A 99 -4.56 -4.98 2.99
CA HIS A 99 -4.11 -4.39 1.73
C HIS A 99 -3.57 -2.97 1.87
N LEU A 100 -4.18 -2.14 2.72
CA LEU A 100 -3.72 -0.76 2.96
C LEU A 100 -2.29 -0.75 3.51
N PHE A 101 -1.97 -1.68 4.40
CA PHE A 101 -0.62 -1.82 4.94
C PHE A 101 0.35 -2.56 4.00
N ALA A 102 -0.15 -3.45 3.13
CA ALA A 102 0.64 -4.02 2.04
C ALA A 102 1.10 -2.94 1.05
N VAL A 103 0.20 -2.01 0.68
CA VAL A 103 0.54 -0.84 -0.15
C VAL A 103 1.66 -0.02 0.48
N LEU A 104 1.56 0.27 1.78
CA LEU A 104 2.59 1.00 2.51
C LEU A 104 3.94 0.28 2.46
N ARG A 105 3.96 -1.02 2.80
CA ARG A 105 5.16 -1.86 2.78
C ARG A 105 5.83 -1.85 1.41
N ASP A 106 5.07 -2.09 0.36
CA ASP A 106 5.60 -2.32 -0.99
C ASP A 106 6.13 -1.02 -1.60
N ILE A 107 5.49 0.12 -1.34
CA ILE A 107 5.97 1.44 -1.79
C ILE A 107 7.30 1.81 -1.11
N ILE A 108 7.39 1.68 0.22
CA ILE A 108 8.64 2.01 0.95
C ILE A 108 9.78 1.09 0.50
N TYR A 109 9.53 -0.22 0.51
CA TYR A 109 10.56 -1.21 0.21
C TYR A 109 11.08 -1.03 -1.21
N THR A 110 10.19 -0.86 -2.19
CA THR A 110 10.59 -0.66 -3.58
C THR A 110 11.39 0.63 -3.75
N HIS A 111 11.01 1.72 -3.07
CA HIS A 111 11.73 2.97 -3.19
C HIS A 111 13.13 2.91 -2.56
N ASN A 112 13.24 2.38 -1.34
CA ASN A 112 14.49 2.41 -0.58
C ASN A 112 15.44 1.27 -0.99
N GLU A 113 14.94 0.04 -1.01
CA GLU A 113 15.77 -1.17 -1.11
C GLU A 113 15.95 -1.65 -2.55
N ILE A 114 15.13 -1.17 -3.50
CA ILE A 114 15.23 -1.56 -4.91
C ILE A 114 15.70 -0.39 -5.77
N GLN A 115 15.02 0.76 -5.70
CA GLN A 115 15.41 1.94 -6.49
C GLN A 115 16.55 2.74 -5.86
N GLY A 116 16.66 2.72 -4.53
CA GLY A 116 17.70 3.41 -3.77
C GLY A 116 18.99 2.62 -3.61
N ASP A 117 19.01 1.34 -3.98
CA ASP A 117 20.20 0.48 -3.87
C ASP A 117 21.14 0.71 -5.07
N PRO A 118 22.34 1.31 -4.88
CA PRO A 118 23.28 1.56 -5.96
C PRO A 118 23.89 0.29 -6.56
N THR A 119 23.74 -0.86 -5.90
CA THR A 119 24.21 -2.16 -6.39
C THR A 119 23.22 -2.82 -7.36
N LEU A 120 21.96 -2.40 -7.36
CA LEU A 120 20.90 -2.90 -8.25
C LEU A 120 20.72 -2.02 -9.48
N ASP A 121 21.41 -2.37 -10.56
CA ASP A 121 21.18 -1.79 -11.89
C ASP A 121 19.98 -2.44 -12.61
N LEU A 122 18.81 -1.79 -12.57
CA LEU A 122 17.57 -2.27 -13.19
C LEU A 122 17.56 -2.26 -14.73
N SER A 123 18.63 -1.80 -15.39
CA SER A 123 18.80 -2.00 -16.84
C SER A 123 19.30 -3.41 -17.19
N LYS A 124 19.77 -4.18 -16.21
CA LYS A 124 20.27 -5.55 -16.37
C LYS A 124 19.21 -6.58 -15.98
N SER A 125 19.01 -7.56 -16.85
CA SER A 125 18.01 -8.64 -16.67
C SER A 125 18.22 -9.45 -15.38
N GLU A 126 19.46 -9.74 -15.01
CA GLU A 126 19.80 -10.44 -13.76
C GLU A 126 19.35 -9.68 -12.52
N HIS A 127 19.58 -8.36 -12.50
CA HIS A 127 19.20 -7.50 -11.38
C HIS A 127 17.69 -7.28 -11.34
N MET A 128 17.01 -7.18 -12.48
CA MET A 128 15.54 -7.14 -12.52
C MET A 128 14.93 -8.39 -11.89
N THR A 129 15.49 -9.57 -12.19
CA THR A 129 15.04 -10.85 -11.60
C THR A 129 15.23 -10.85 -10.09
N SER A 130 16.41 -10.42 -9.63
CA SER A 130 16.72 -10.28 -8.20
C SER A 130 15.80 -9.27 -7.50
N ALA A 131 15.48 -8.14 -8.15
CA ALA A 131 14.57 -7.14 -7.62
C ALA A 131 13.15 -7.70 -7.42
N VAL A 132 12.60 -8.41 -8.41
CA VAL A 132 11.31 -9.09 -8.29
C VAL A 132 11.33 -10.09 -7.13
N PHE A 133 12.38 -10.91 -7.02
CA PHE A 133 12.53 -11.85 -5.92
C PHE A 133 12.58 -11.16 -4.55
N HIS A 134 13.33 -10.06 -4.42
CA HIS A 134 13.43 -9.29 -3.17
C HIS A 134 12.10 -8.69 -2.74
N ILE A 135 11.32 -8.11 -3.67
CA ILE A 135 9.99 -7.58 -3.40
C ILE A 135 9.07 -8.70 -2.88
N LEU A 136 9.00 -9.85 -3.58
CA LEU A 136 8.17 -10.99 -3.16
C LEU A 136 8.62 -11.59 -1.82
N ARG A 137 9.93 -11.66 -1.58
CA ARG A 137 10.49 -12.12 -0.30
C ARG A 137 10.10 -11.18 0.85
N ASN A 138 10.23 -9.87 0.67
CA ASN A 138 9.83 -8.87 1.66
C ASN A 138 8.32 -8.91 1.94
N ALA A 139 7.52 -9.19 0.91
CA ALA A 139 6.09 -9.40 1.03
C ALA A 139 5.70 -10.70 1.76
N ARG A 140 6.67 -11.57 2.07
CA ARG A 140 6.51 -12.88 2.72
C ARG A 140 5.57 -13.83 1.98
N VAL A 141 5.53 -13.73 0.66
CA VAL A 141 4.71 -14.61 -0.20
C VAL A 141 5.50 -15.83 -0.70
N LEU A 142 6.82 -15.80 -0.61
CA LEU A 142 7.68 -16.95 -0.93
C LEU A 142 7.80 -17.87 0.29
N ARG A 143 7.19 -19.06 0.21
CA ARG A 143 7.22 -20.07 1.28
C ARG A 143 8.16 -21.22 0.88
N PRO A 144 9.30 -21.41 1.58
CA PRO A 144 10.19 -22.52 1.30
C PRO A 144 9.55 -23.86 1.69
N SER A 145 9.98 -24.95 1.07
CA SER A 145 9.58 -26.33 1.41
C SER A 145 8.07 -26.61 1.27
N VAL A 146 7.41 -25.96 0.31
CA VAL A 146 6.02 -26.23 -0.08
C VAL A 146 6.04 -26.79 -1.50
N ASP A 147 5.35 -27.89 -1.73
CA ASP A 147 5.17 -28.43 -3.08
C ASP A 147 4.42 -27.43 -3.98
N PRO A 148 4.71 -27.38 -5.29
CA PRO A 148 4.07 -26.42 -6.19
C PRO A 148 2.53 -26.49 -6.14
N ASN A 149 1.90 -25.42 -5.67
CA ASN A 149 0.45 -25.34 -5.47
C ASN A 149 -0.17 -23.99 -5.87
N ILE A 150 0.55 -23.17 -6.63
CA ILE A 150 0.09 -21.85 -7.10
C ILE A 150 -0.29 -21.94 -8.58
N VAL A 151 -1.51 -21.52 -8.90
CA VAL A 151 -2.00 -21.39 -10.28
C VAL A 151 -2.21 -19.90 -10.57
N VAL A 152 -1.64 -19.42 -11.68
CA VAL A 152 -1.85 -18.05 -12.15
C VAL A 152 -3.03 -18.05 -13.12
N CYS A 153 -4.06 -17.26 -12.82
CA CYS A 153 -5.24 -17.10 -13.67
C CYS A 153 -5.22 -15.72 -14.34
N TRP A 154 -5.44 -15.68 -15.65
CA TRP A 154 -5.62 -14.44 -16.42
C TRP A 154 -7.01 -14.41 -17.05
N GLY A 155 -7.63 -13.24 -17.11
CA GLY A 155 -8.98 -13.03 -17.65
C GLY A 155 -9.28 -11.53 -17.85
N GLY A 156 -10.38 -11.23 -18.53
CA GLY A 156 -10.89 -9.86 -18.69
C GLY A 156 -11.51 -9.33 -17.40
N HIS A 157 -11.51 -7.99 -17.23
CA HIS A 157 -12.21 -7.32 -16.13
C HIS A 157 -13.70 -7.10 -16.43
N SER A 158 -14.10 -7.17 -17.70
CA SER A 158 -15.47 -7.05 -18.23
C SER A 158 -15.77 -8.17 -19.20
#